data_AF-A0A1I6VCC7-F1
#
_entry.id   AF-A0A1I6VCC7-F1
#
_cell.length_a   1.000
_cell.length_b   1.000
_cell.length_c   1.000
_cell.angle_alpha   90.00
_cell.angle_beta   90.00
_cell.angle_gamma   90.00
#
_symmetry.space_group_name_H-M   'P 1'
#
loop_
_entity.id
_entity.type
_entity.pdbx_description
1 polymer ?
#
loop_
_entity_poly.entity_id
_entity_poly.type
_entity_poly.pdbx_seq_one_letter_code
_entity_poly.pdbx_strand_id
1 'polypeptide(L)'
;MNSYHPKSRLNDLQYYITPPHSCSYLENKSARMVFLDPAHRIDVVTLSELSRTGFRRSGDFVYRHECHLCRQCLSCRVPVTEFQMNSSQKKALKRNQDLTIKITRTADASEIHYNLYERSLYTTNFTEPLSYQASAFLKLPKFP
;
A
#
# COMPACT_ATOMS: atom_id res chain seq x y z
N MET A 1 -8.58 -13.05 24.10
CA MET A 1 -7.82 -13.01 22.83
C MET A 1 -6.35 -12.80 23.18
N ASN A 2 -5.54 -13.86 23.11
CA ASN A 2 -4.09 -13.74 23.34
C ASN A 2 -3.49 -12.94 22.19
N SER A 3 -2.97 -11.74 22.50
CA SER A 3 -2.24 -10.94 21.54
C SER A 3 -0.94 -11.66 21.17
N TYR A 4 -0.90 -12.17 19.94
CA TYR A 4 0.31 -12.73 19.35
C TYR A 4 1.35 -11.60 19.24
N HIS A 5 2.34 -11.62 20.13
CA HIS A 5 3.50 -10.74 20.11
C HIS A 5 4.71 -11.55 19.66
N PRO A 6 4.93 -11.71 18.36
CA PRO A 6 6.13 -12.37 17.90
C PRO A 6 7.33 -11.48 18.29
N LYS A 7 8.35 -12.05 18.92
CA LYS A 7 9.56 -11.31 19.29
C LYS A 7 10.36 -11.04 18.01
N SER A 8 10.27 -9.83 17.49
CA SER A 8 11.14 -9.41 16.41
C SER A 8 12.53 -9.04 16.92
N ARG A 9 13.50 -9.17 16.02
CA ARG A 9 14.91 -8.87 16.26
C ARG A 9 15.40 -7.70 15.40
N LEU A 10 14.54 -6.68 15.21
CA LEU A 10 14.87 -5.53 14.36
C LEU A 10 16.17 -4.82 14.80
N ASN A 11 16.45 -4.80 16.09
CA ASN A 11 17.64 -4.18 16.66
C ASN A 11 18.93 -4.99 16.44
N ASP A 12 18.81 -6.29 16.15
CA ASP A 12 19.97 -7.18 15.95
C ASP A 12 20.41 -7.20 14.47
N LEU A 13 19.68 -6.50 13.60
CA LEU A 13 19.98 -6.43 12.18
C LEU A 13 21.06 -5.37 11.90
N GLN A 14 21.98 -5.72 11.01
CA GLN A 14 22.97 -4.78 10.51
C GLN A 14 22.41 -4.00 9.32
N TYR A 15 22.30 -2.68 9.49
CA TYR A 15 21.83 -1.76 8.47
C TYR A 15 22.98 -1.06 7.77
N TYR A 16 22.89 -0.97 6.45
CA TYR A 16 23.83 -0.23 5.60
C TYR A 16 23.14 0.97 5.00
N ILE A 17 23.88 2.07 4.81
CA ILE A 17 23.35 3.29 4.19
C ILE A 17 24.16 3.64 2.95
N THR A 18 23.48 3.99 1.87
CA THR A 18 24.14 4.48 0.65
C THR A 18 24.65 5.92 0.85
N PRO A 19 25.74 6.32 0.17
CA PRO A 19 26.08 7.72 0.04
C PRO A 19 24.92 8.56 -0.54
N PRO A 20 24.85 9.86 -0.23
CA PRO A 20 23.91 10.78 -0.85
C PRO A 20 24.06 10.80 -2.38
N HIS A 21 22.95 10.74 -3.09
CA HIS A 21 22.87 10.83 -4.55
C HIS A 21 21.67 11.70 -4.98
N SER A 22 21.52 11.99 -6.27
CA SER A 22 20.37 12.74 -6.79
C SER A 22 19.09 11.93 -6.67
N CYS A 23 18.00 12.55 -6.21
CA CYS A 23 16.71 11.90 -6.07
C CYS A 23 16.08 11.60 -7.44
N SER A 24 15.72 10.34 -7.68
CA SER A 24 15.08 9.92 -8.93
C SER A 24 13.66 10.47 -9.15
N TYR A 25 13.02 11.01 -8.11
CA TYR A 25 11.63 11.50 -8.19
C TYR A 25 11.50 13.01 -8.16
N LEU A 26 12.47 13.72 -7.59
CA LEU A 26 12.39 15.15 -7.34
C LEU A 26 13.69 15.80 -7.76
N GLU A 27 13.58 16.74 -8.68
CA GLU A 27 14.71 17.57 -9.09
C GLU A 27 15.27 18.34 -7.88
N ASN A 28 16.59 18.51 -7.86
CA ASN A 28 17.31 19.27 -6.83
C ASN A 28 17.11 18.74 -5.39
N LYS A 29 16.78 17.47 -5.22
CA LYS A 29 16.74 16.79 -3.91
C LYS A 29 17.80 15.71 -3.81
N SER A 30 18.39 15.56 -2.63
CA SER A 30 19.26 14.43 -2.32
C SER A 30 18.47 13.23 -1.80
N ALA A 31 18.84 12.05 -2.27
CA ALA A 31 18.34 10.77 -1.82
C ALA A 31 19.45 9.91 -1.20
N ARG A 32 19.05 9.05 -0.27
CA ARG A 32 19.83 7.94 0.26
C ARG A 32 18.88 6.84 0.70
N MET A 33 19.39 5.62 0.80
CA MET A 33 18.60 4.48 1.25
C MET A 33 19.36 3.70 2.31
N VAL A 34 18.59 3.12 3.23
CA VAL A 34 19.05 2.11 4.18
C VAL A 34 18.67 0.74 3.64
N PHE A 35 19.56 -0.23 3.71
CA PHE A 35 19.32 -1.59 3.24
C PHE A 35 19.97 -2.64 4.14
N LEU A 36 19.52 -3.88 3.99
CA LEU A 36 20.07 -5.06 4.65
C LEU A 36 20.91 -5.86 3.65
N ASP A 37 21.92 -6.58 4.15
CA ASP A 37 22.73 -7.47 3.32
C ASP A 37 21.86 -8.60 2.74
N PRO A 38 21.75 -8.72 1.39
CA PRO A 38 20.97 -9.77 0.74
C PRO A 38 21.44 -11.19 1.07
N ALA A 39 22.70 -11.37 1.49
CA ALA A 39 23.21 -12.67 1.91
C ALA A 39 22.54 -13.18 3.20
N HIS A 40 22.00 -12.28 4.02
CA HIS A 40 21.32 -12.64 5.25
C HIS A 40 19.83 -12.91 4.99
N ARG A 41 19.40 -14.16 5.20
CA ARG A 41 17.98 -14.52 5.07
C ARG A 41 17.18 -13.98 6.25
N ILE A 42 16.19 -13.16 5.95
CA ILE A 42 15.28 -12.57 6.94
C ILE A 42 14.04 -13.45 7.06
N ASP A 43 13.66 -13.79 8.29
CA ASP A 43 12.46 -14.56 8.55
C ASP A 43 11.18 -13.73 8.30
N VAL A 44 10.05 -14.42 8.13
CA VAL A 44 8.77 -13.80 7.74
C VAL A 44 8.26 -12.81 8.79
N VAL A 45 8.48 -13.07 10.07
CA VAL A 45 8.05 -12.16 11.15
C VAL A 45 8.84 -10.87 11.06
N THR A 46 10.17 -10.96 11.01
CA THR A 46 11.05 -9.79 10.91
C THR A 46 10.77 -9.00 9.64
N LEU A 47 10.57 -9.66 8.49
CA LEU A 47 10.19 -9.00 7.24
C LEU A 47 8.86 -8.25 7.35
N SER A 48 7.86 -8.85 8.01
CA SER A 48 6.56 -8.22 8.24
C SER A 48 6.69 -6.93 9.05
N GLU A 49 7.55 -6.92 10.07
CA GLU A 49 7.80 -5.71 10.85
C GLU A 49 8.63 -4.66 10.12
N LEU A 50 9.65 -5.08 9.37
CA LEU A 50 10.40 -4.19 8.48
C LEU A 50 9.44 -3.49 7.49
N SER A 51 8.48 -4.23 6.93
CA SER A 51 7.45 -3.67 6.05
C SER A 51 6.60 -2.61 6.77
N ARG A 52 6.18 -2.87 8.01
CA ARG A 52 5.43 -1.90 8.84
C ARG A 52 6.23 -0.62 9.13
N THR A 53 7.55 -0.69 9.16
CA THR A 53 8.44 0.47 9.34
C THR A 53 8.87 1.12 8.02
N GLY A 54 8.30 0.70 6.89
CA GLY A 54 8.48 1.32 5.58
C GLY A 54 9.58 0.69 4.71
N PHE A 55 10.19 -0.42 5.14
CA PHE A 55 11.06 -1.19 4.24
C PHE A 55 10.25 -1.85 3.13
N ARG A 56 10.87 -1.93 1.96
CA ARG A 56 10.38 -2.53 0.72
C ARG A 56 11.26 -3.73 0.39
N ARG A 57 10.73 -4.71 -0.34
CA ARG A 57 11.45 -5.91 -0.78
C ARG A 57 11.43 -6.04 -2.29
N SER A 58 12.58 -6.31 -2.90
CA SER A 58 12.72 -6.65 -4.32
C SER A 58 13.68 -7.83 -4.45
N GLY A 59 13.15 -9.04 -4.67
CA GLY A 59 13.94 -10.26 -4.57
C GLY A 59 14.51 -10.43 -3.16
N ASP A 60 15.82 -10.56 -3.04
CA ASP A 60 16.52 -10.67 -1.75
C ASP A 60 16.92 -9.33 -1.14
N PHE A 61 16.69 -8.22 -1.87
CA PHE A 61 17.01 -6.88 -1.38
C PHE A 61 15.88 -6.34 -0.51
N VAL A 62 16.21 -5.93 0.71
CA VAL A 62 15.30 -5.27 1.65
C VAL A 62 15.85 -3.88 1.97
N TYR A 63 15.07 -2.83 1.68
CA TYR A 63 15.55 -1.44 1.72
C TYR A 63 14.46 -0.42 2.07
N ARG A 64 14.85 0.76 2.54
CA ARG A 64 13.96 1.91 2.80
C ARG A 64 14.66 3.21 2.40
N HIS A 65 13.94 4.17 1.83
CA HIS A 65 14.49 5.51 1.60
C HIS A 65 14.65 6.27 2.93
N GLU A 66 15.80 6.93 3.12
CA GLU A 66 16.15 7.65 4.36
C GLU A 66 16.64 9.08 4.04
N CYS A 67 15.93 9.76 3.13
CA CYS A 67 16.28 11.09 2.68
C CYS A 67 16.22 12.11 3.82
N HIS A 68 17.19 13.04 3.90
CA HIS A 68 17.16 14.08 4.92
C HIS A 68 16.01 15.07 4.64
N LEU A 69 15.15 15.29 5.63
CA LEU A 69 14.03 16.24 5.57
C LEU A 69 13.00 15.99 4.45
N CYS A 70 12.97 14.79 3.85
CA CYS A 70 12.06 14.46 2.76
C CYS A 70 11.24 13.21 3.10
N ARG A 71 9.91 13.31 2.95
CA ARG A 71 8.95 12.20 3.14
C ARG A 71 8.11 11.90 1.90
N GLN A 72 8.59 12.32 0.72
CA GLN A 72 7.84 12.24 -0.55
C GLN A 72 7.91 10.86 -1.22
N CYS A 73 8.66 9.90 -0.70
CA CYS A 73 8.78 8.53 -1.23
C CYS A 73 7.54 7.68 -0.90
N LEU A 74 6.41 8.00 -1.54
CA LEU A 74 5.14 7.29 -1.41
C LEU A 74 5.12 6.04 -2.30
N SER A 75 4.46 4.97 -1.83
CA SER A 75 4.33 3.70 -2.57
C SER A 75 3.55 3.83 -3.87
N CYS A 76 2.55 4.71 -3.91
CA CYS A 76 1.73 4.98 -5.08
C CYS A 76 1.41 6.48 -5.11
N ARG A 77 1.39 7.06 -6.31
CA ARG A 77 0.89 8.41 -6.57
C ARG A 77 -0.21 8.30 -7.60
N VAL A 78 -1.35 8.93 -7.33
CA VAL A 78 -2.48 8.99 -8.26
C VAL A 78 -2.59 10.44 -8.72
N PRO A 79 -2.41 10.75 -10.02
CA PRO A 79 -2.46 12.12 -10.54
C PRO A 79 -3.91 12.61 -10.65
N VAL A 80 -4.57 12.82 -9.51
CA VAL A 80 -6.00 13.19 -9.45
C VAL A 80 -6.27 14.50 -10.20
N THR A 81 -5.29 15.41 -10.23
CA THR A 81 -5.38 16.70 -10.93
C THR A 81 -5.45 16.56 -12.46
N GLU A 82 -4.92 15.48 -13.01
CA GLU A 82 -4.93 15.21 -14.46
C GLU A 82 -6.13 14.35 -14.88
N PHE A 83 -6.93 13.89 -13.92
CA PHE A 83 -8.05 13.00 -14.20
C PHE A 83 -9.11 13.68 -15.06
N GLN A 84 -9.37 13.10 -16.24
CA GLN A 84 -10.48 13.47 -17.10
C GLN A 84 -11.38 12.27 -17.35
N MET A 85 -12.69 12.44 -17.14
CA MET A 85 -13.65 11.37 -17.36
C MET A 85 -13.74 11.01 -18.85
N ASN A 86 -13.60 9.72 -19.15
CA ASN A 86 -13.90 9.19 -20.49
C ASN A 86 -15.42 9.06 -20.72
N SER A 87 -15.83 8.77 -21.95
CA SER A 87 -17.24 8.69 -22.34
C SER A 87 -18.05 7.68 -21.50
N SER A 88 -17.46 6.54 -21.17
CA SER A 88 -18.10 5.50 -20.34
C SER A 88 -18.32 5.97 -18.90
N GLN A 89 -17.34 6.66 -18.32
CA GLN A 89 -17.44 7.25 -16.98
C GLN A 89 -18.47 8.38 -16.94
N LYS A 90 -18.50 9.26 -17.95
CA LYS A 90 -19.54 10.30 -18.07
C LYS A 90 -20.95 9.68 -18.14
N LYS A 91 -21.13 8.62 -18.93
CA LYS A 91 -22.41 7.90 -19.03
C LYS A 91 -22.78 7.20 -17.71
N ALA A 92 -21.81 6.65 -16.99
CA ALA A 92 -22.04 6.07 -15.67
C ALA A 92 -22.45 7.15 -14.66
N LEU A 93 -21.76 8.30 -14.63
CA LEU A 93 -22.10 9.41 -13.75
C LEU A 93 -23.53 9.91 -14.02
N LYS A 94 -23.92 10.10 -15.29
CA LYS A 94 -25.27 10.54 -15.66
C LYS A 94 -26.37 9.58 -15.22
N ARG A 95 -26.11 8.26 -15.22
CA ARG A 95 -27.10 7.25 -14.82
C ARG A 95 -27.31 7.14 -13.32
N ASN A 96 -26.32 7.56 -12.52
CA ASN A 96 -26.31 7.37 -11.07
C ASN A 96 -26.42 8.72 -10.33
N GLN A 97 -27.14 9.69 -10.91
CA GLN A 97 -27.33 11.03 -10.32
C GLN A 97 -28.20 11.00 -9.06
N ASP A 98 -28.94 9.92 -8.85
CA ASP A 98 -29.73 9.61 -7.66
C ASP A 98 -28.89 9.13 -6.48
N LEU A 99 -27.64 8.71 -6.71
CA LEU A 99 -26.77 8.19 -5.65
C LEU A 99 -26.09 9.33 -4.88
N THR A 100 -26.05 9.18 -3.56
CA THR A 100 -25.28 10.06 -2.67
C THR A 100 -24.10 9.29 -2.07
N ILE A 101 -22.93 9.92 -2.02
CA ILE A 101 -21.71 9.35 -1.46
C ILE A 101 -21.42 10.02 -0.12
N LYS A 102 -21.19 9.22 0.92
CA LYS A 102 -20.75 9.69 2.23
C LYS A 102 -19.51 8.92 2.66
N ILE A 103 -18.46 9.63 3.05
CA ILE A 103 -17.24 9.04 3.62
C ILE A 103 -17.43 8.97 5.13
N THR A 104 -17.32 7.76 5.69
CA THR A 104 -17.52 7.49 7.12
C THR A 104 -16.22 6.94 7.71
N ARG A 105 -15.93 7.28 8.97
CA ARG A 105 -14.76 6.73 9.68
C ARG A 105 -15.00 5.26 9.99
N THR A 106 -13.94 4.46 10.03
CA THR A 106 -14.03 3.03 10.37
C THR A 106 -14.69 2.77 11.73
N ALA A 107 -14.49 3.65 12.71
CA ALA A 107 -15.12 3.55 14.02
C ALA A 107 -16.65 3.72 13.99
N ASP A 108 -17.19 4.40 12.99
CA ASP A 108 -18.62 4.66 12.82
C ASP A 108 -19.27 3.67 11.83
N ALA A 109 -18.53 2.62 11.41
CA ALA A 109 -19.04 1.61 10.49
C ALA A 109 -20.05 0.70 11.19
N SER A 110 -21.24 0.59 10.60
CA SER A 110 -22.32 -0.29 11.06
C SER A 110 -22.35 -1.63 10.31
N GLU A 111 -23.19 -2.55 10.78
CA GLU A 111 -23.44 -3.87 10.18
C GLU A 111 -23.85 -3.78 8.69
N ILE A 112 -24.54 -2.72 8.28
CA ILE A 112 -24.89 -2.48 6.87
C ILE A 112 -23.64 -2.40 5.99
N HIS A 113 -22.57 -1.77 6.47
CA HIS A 113 -21.31 -1.67 5.71
C HIS A 113 -20.63 -3.03 5.61
N TYR A 114 -20.68 -3.83 6.68
CA TYR A 114 -20.15 -5.19 6.68
C TYR A 114 -20.91 -6.09 5.70
N ASN A 115 -22.24 -6.07 5.74
CA ASN A 115 -23.08 -6.87 4.84
C ASN A 115 -22.89 -6.47 3.37
N LEU A 116 -22.71 -5.18 3.08
CA LEU A 116 -22.37 -4.71 1.73
C LEU A 116 -21.01 -5.23 1.27
N TYR A 117 -20.00 -5.18 2.15
CA TYR A 117 -18.67 -5.71 1.87
C TYR A 117 -18.72 -7.22 1.63
N GLU A 118 -19.35 -7.99 2.52
CA GLU A 118 -19.51 -9.43 2.39
C GLU A 118 -20.23 -9.80 1.08
N ARG A 119 -21.37 -9.15 0.79
CA ARG A 119 -22.09 -9.37 -0.48
C ARG A 119 -21.21 -9.08 -1.70
N SER A 120 -20.38 -8.05 -1.64
CA SER A 120 -19.48 -7.72 -2.75
C SER A 120 -18.45 -8.82 -3.04
N LEU A 121 -17.97 -9.52 -2.00
CA LEU A 121 -17.02 -10.63 -2.16
C LEU A 121 -17.62 -11.80 -2.98
N TYR A 122 -18.94 -12.02 -2.87
CA TYR A 122 -19.63 -13.13 -3.55
C TYR A 122 -20.31 -12.73 -4.86
N THR A 123 -20.47 -11.44 -5.14
CA THR A 123 -21.21 -10.94 -6.32
C THR A 123 -20.30 -10.63 -7.50
N THR A 124 -19.04 -10.26 -7.27
CA THR A 124 -18.06 -10.21 -8.36
C THR A 124 -17.71 -11.62 -8.80
N ASN A 125 -17.79 -11.91 -10.11
CA ASN A 125 -17.33 -13.15 -10.76
C ASN A 125 -15.81 -13.38 -10.58
N PHE A 126 -15.34 -13.51 -9.34
CA PHE A 126 -14.09 -14.16 -9.02
C PHE A 126 -14.44 -15.62 -8.76
N THR A 127 -13.94 -16.50 -9.62
CA THR A 127 -14.20 -17.95 -9.58
C THR A 127 -13.64 -18.66 -8.36
N GLU A 128 -13.18 -17.96 -7.33
CA GLU A 128 -12.85 -18.51 -6.02
C GLU A 128 -13.10 -17.49 -4.90
N PRO A 129 -13.52 -17.95 -3.70
CA PRO A 129 -13.69 -17.09 -2.54
C PRO A 129 -12.35 -16.43 -2.21
N LEU A 130 -12.31 -15.09 -2.27
CA LEU A 130 -11.17 -14.31 -1.86
C LEU A 130 -10.88 -14.61 -0.38
N SER A 131 -9.81 -15.36 -0.11
CA SER A 131 -9.28 -15.48 1.25
C SER A 131 -9.01 -14.07 1.78
N TYR A 132 -9.23 -13.87 3.09
CA TYR A 132 -9.16 -12.57 3.78
C TYR A 132 -7.85 -11.78 3.55
N GLN A 133 -6.80 -12.41 3.00
CA GLN A 133 -5.54 -11.77 2.64
C GLN A 133 -5.55 -11.04 1.29
N ALA A 134 -6.56 -11.24 0.44
CA ALA A 134 -6.63 -10.64 -0.90
C ALA A 134 -7.41 -9.30 -0.96
N SER A 135 -8.12 -8.93 0.12
CA SER A 135 -8.97 -7.73 0.16
C SER A 135 -8.20 -6.40 0.20
N ALA A 136 -6.88 -6.43 0.44
CA ALA A 136 -6.04 -5.23 0.52
C ALA A 136 -5.59 -4.70 -0.85
N PHE A 137 -5.79 -5.45 -1.94
CA PHE A 137 -5.47 -4.99 -3.29
C PHE A 137 -6.75 -4.79 -4.08
N LEU A 138 -7.40 -3.65 -3.87
CA LEU A 138 -8.18 -3.03 -4.94
C LEU A 138 -7.26 -2.96 -6.16
N LYS A 139 -7.46 -3.86 -7.14
CA LYS A 139 -6.93 -3.72 -8.49
C LYS A 139 -7.50 -2.40 -9.01
N LEU A 140 -6.74 -1.32 -8.81
CA LEU A 140 -6.94 -0.09 -9.54
C LEU A 140 -6.93 -0.48 -11.03
N PRO A 141 -7.95 -0.12 -11.81
CA PRO A 141 -7.92 -0.37 -13.24
C PRO A 141 -6.61 0.20 -13.79
N LYS A 142 -5.89 -0.58 -14.60
CA LYS A 142 -4.79 -0.05 -15.40
C LYS A 142 -5.36 1.08 -16.25
N PHE A 143 -5.03 2.31 -15.90
CA PHE A 143 -5.27 3.45 -16.77
C PHE A 143 -4.39 3.25 -18.03
N PRO A 144 -4.92 3.53 -19.24
CA PRO A 144 -4.09 3.60 -20.44
C PRO A 144 -3.06 4.72 -20.33
#